data_AF-A0A564QCR0-F1
#
_entry.id   AF-A0A564QCR0-F1
#
_cell.length_a   1.000
_cell.length_b   1.000
_cell.length_c   1.000
_cell.angle_alpha   90.00
_cell.angle_beta   90.00
_cell.angle_gamma   90.00
#
_symmetry.space_group_name_H-M   'P 1'
#
loop_
_entity.id
_entity.type
_entity.pdbx_description
1 polymer ?
#
loop_
_entity_poly.entity_id
_entity_poly.type
_entity_poly.pdbx_seq_one_letter_code
_entity_poly.pdbx_strand_id
1 'polypeptide(L)' 'MMQTFRVIFVIDILNGIVVHAVGGEQDHYCPVHLTSGLVGSSDPISVINAVKPDETYIADLNAIMKTSKTSAHAPVEFQ' A
#
# COMPACT_ATOMS: atom_id res chain seq x y z
N MET A 1 35.63 -3.09 2.74
CA MET A 1 34.38 -2.44 2.27
C MET A 1 33.26 -2.91 3.18
N MET A 2 32.56 -1.99 3.84
CA MET A 2 31.30 -2.34 4.52
C MET A 2 30.24 -2.50 3.43
N GLN A 3 29.60 -3.66 3.35
CA GLN A 3 28.40 -3.82 2.53
C GLN A 3 27.26 -3.05 3.20
N THR A 4 26.69 -2.07 2.52
CA THR A 4 25.48 -1.39 2.98
C THR A 4 24.28 -2.24 2.61
N PHE A 5 23.50 -2.67 3.61
CA PHE A 5 22.25 -3.38 3.39
C PHE A 5 21.16 -2.38 3.00
N ARG A 6 20.41 -2.66 1.92
CA ARG A 6 19.33 -1.78 1.45
C ARG A 6 18.01 -2.25 2.03
N VAL A 7 17.29 -1.34 2.69
CA VAL A 7 15.97 -1.59 3.26
C VAL A 7 14.94 -0.86 2.41
N ILE A 8 13.95 -1.58 1.90
CA ILE A 8 12.90 -1.04 1.03
C ILE A 8 11.57 -1.22 1.75
N PHE A 9 10.79 -0.14 1.88
CA PHE A 9 9.45 -0.22 2.43
C PHE A 9 8.49 -0.76 1.37
N VAL A 10 7.80 -1.86 1.67
CA VAL A 10 6.88 -2.53 0.73
C VAL A 10 5.45 -2.17 1.10
N ILE A 11 4.67 -1.77 0.09
CA ILE A 11 3.24 -1.46 0.22
C ILE A 11 2.46 -2.26 -0.83
N ASP A 12 1.45 -2.99 -0.37
CA ASP A 12 0.47 -3.63 -1.24
C ASP A 12 -0.76 -2.72 -1.40
N ILE A 13 -1.12 -2.41 -2.64
CA ILE A 13 -2.32 -1.66 -2.98
C ILE A 13 -3.31 -2.61 -3.62
N LEU A 14 -4.44 -2.81 -2.94
CA LEU A 14 -5.60 -3.46 -3.52
C LEU A 14 -6.70 -2.42 -3.58
N ASN A 15 -7.31 -2.31 -4.76
CA ASN A 15 -8.54 -1.57 -4.93
C ASN A 15 -8.42 -0.07 -4.58
N GLY A 16 -7.22 0.49 -4.76
CA GLY A 16 -6.87 1.89 -4.49
C GLY A 16 -6.46 2.19 -3.05
N ILE A 17 -6.44 1.19 -2.16
CA ILE A 17 -6.11 1.37 -0.74
C ILE A 17 -4.96 0.47 -0.32
N VAL A 18 -4.22 0.90 0.71
CA VAL A 18 -3.16 0.09 1.33
C VAL A 18 -3.77 -1.02 2.16
N VAL A 19 -3.36 -2.24 1.86
CA VAL A 19 -3.76 -3.46 2.53
C VAL A 19 -2.55 -4.23 3.08
N HIS A 20 -2.79 -5.15 3.99
CA HIS A 20 -1.84 -6.18 4.36
C HIS A 20 -2.53 -7.56 4.36
N ALA A 21 -1.78 -8.62 4.03
CA ALA A 21 -2.27 -9.98 4.21
C ALA A 21 -2.27 -10.36 5.69
N VAL A 22 -3.34 -11.01 6.16
CA VAL A 22 -3.39 -11.57 7.51
C VAL A 22 -2.81 -12.98 7.49
N GLY A 23 -1.78 -13.26 8.31
CA GLY A 23 -1.25 -14.61 8.50
C GLY A 23 -0.56 -15.24 7.27
N GLY A 24 -0.24 -14.47 6.24
CA GLY A 24 0.33 -14.99 4.99
C GLY A 24 -0.70 -15.60 4.03
N GLU A 25 -1.99 -15.55 4.38
CA GLU A 25 -3.08 -15.93 3.49
C GLU A 25 -3.42 -14.74 2.58
N GLN A 26 -3.00 -14.81 1.32
CA GLN A 26 -3.31 -13.79 0.31
C GLN A 26 -4.81 -13.63 0.06
N ASP A 27 -5.64 -14.58 0.46
CA ASP A 27 -7.09 -14.51 0.30
C ASP A 27 -7.75 -13.52 1.29
N HIS A 28 -6.99 -13.04 2.28
CA HIS A 28 -7.48 -12.15 3.34
C HIS A 28 -6.66 -10.84 3.43
N TYR A 29 -6.82 -9.96 2.43
CA TYR A 29 -6.33 -8.59 2.51
C TYR A 29 -7.21 -7.71 3.40
N CYS A 30 -6.61 -7.08 4.41
CA CYS A 30 -7.27 -6.15 5.31
C CYS A 30 -6.72 -4.73 5.12
N PRO A 31 -7.56 -3.67 5.13
CA PRO A 31 -7.08 -2.30 5.20
C PRO A 31 -6.08 -2.09 6.35
N VAL A 32 -4.90 -1.55 6.04
CA VAL A 32 -3.79 -1.42 7.00
C VAL A 32 -4.13 -0.61 8.26
N HIS A 33 -5.02 0.37 8.16
CA HIS A 33 -5.41 1.20 9.31
C HIS A 33 -6.17 0.44 10.40
N LEU A 34 -6.73 -0.74 10.09
CA LEU A 34 -7.45 -1.56 11.06
C LEU A 34 -6.51 -2.30 12.02
N THR A 35 -5.25 -2.49 11.61
CA THR A 35 -4.26 -3.26 12.38
C THR A 35 -3.01 -2.46 12.73
N SER A 36 -2.78 -1.32 12.07
CA SER A 36 -1.61 -0.49 12.30
C SER A 36 -1.76 0.40 13.54
N GLY A 37 -0.72 0.44 14.37
CA GLY A 37 -0.58 1.45 15.43
C GLY A 37 0.01 2.79 14.97
N LEU A 38 0.45 2.89 13.71
CA LEU A 38 1.12 4.08 13.17
C LEU A 38 0.19 4.94 12.30
N VAL A 39 -0.71 4.33 11.53
CA VAL A 39 -1.55 5.02 10.55
C VAL A 39 -3.03 4.83 10.85
N GLY A 40 -3.80 5.93 10.80
CA GLY A 40 -5.26 5.92 10.95
C GLY A 40 -6.04 5.87 9.63
N SER A 41 -5.35 5.73 8.50
CA SER A 41 -5.94 5.70 7.14
C SER A 41 -5.23 4.67 6.27
N SER A 42 -5.98 4.06 5.34
CA SER A 42 -5.44 3.21 4.27
C SER A 42 -5.16 3.96 2.97
N ASP A 43 -5.25 5.29 2.98
CA ASP A 43 -4.83 6.10 1.84
C ASP A 43 -3.30 5.99 1.63
N PRO A 44 -2.82 5.59 0.43
CA PRO A 44 -1.40 5.37 0.17
C PRO A 44 -0.51 6.58 0.47
N ILE A 45 -0.97 7.79 0.14
CA ILE A 45 -0.21 9.02 0.35
C ILE A 45 -0.07 9.31 1.85
N SER A 46 -1.15 9.14 2.60
CA SER A 46 -1.16 9.26 4.06
C SER A 46 -0.22 8.26 4.72
N VAL A 47 -0.17 7.02 4.24
CA VAL A 47 0.75 5.98 4.75
C VAL A 47 2.21 6.35 4.49
N ILE A 48 2.55 6.74 3.27
CA ILE A 48 3.93 7.13 2.90
C ILE A 48 4.38 8.34 3.73
N ASN A 49 3.52 9.34 3.90
CA ASN A 49 3.84 10.54 4.69
C ASN A 49 4.06 10.24 6.17
N ALA A 50 3.38 9.23 6.72
CA ALA A 50 3.56 8.81 8.11
C ALA A 50 4.85 8.00 8.31
N VAL A 51 5.17 7.09 7.38
CA VAL A 51 6.35 6.21 7.47
C VAL A 51 7.64 6.92 7.08
N LYS A 52 7.59 7.82 6.09
CA LYS A 52 8.74 8.55 5.51
C LYS A 52 9.92 7.64 5.12
N PRO A 53 9.69 6.61 4.29
CA PRO A 53 10.75 5.71 3.85
C PRO A 53 11.68 6.39 2.83
N ASP A 54 12.96 6.00 2.82
CA ASP A 54 13.92 6.45 1.80
C ASP A 54 13.62 5.86 0.41
N GLU A 55 13.16 4.61 0.38
CA GLU A 55 12.77 3.87 -0.84
C GLU A 55 11.49 3.09 -0.58
N THR A 56 10.57 3.13 -1.55
CA THR A 56 9.30 2.39 -1.47
C THR A 56 9.13 1.51 -2.71
N TYR A 57 8.72 0.27 -2.49
CA TYR A 57 8.21 -0.63 -3.52
C TYR A 57 6.69 -0.75 -3.36
N ILE A 58 5.95 -0.57 -4.45
CA ILE A 58 4.49 -0.62 -4.46
C ILE A 58 4.02 -1.75 -5.38
N ALA A 59 3.22 -2.66 -4.84
CA ALA A 59 2.56 -3.71 -5.61
C ALA A 59 1.10 -3.33 -5.91
N ASP A 60 0.76 -3.21 -7.20
CA ASP A 60 -0.64 -3.12 -7.64
C ASP A 60 -1.24 -4.53 -7.70
N LEU A 61 -1.99 -4.89 -6.66
CA LEU A 61 -2.60 -6.21 -6.56
C LEU A 61 -3.72 -6.42 -7.57
N ASN A 62 -4.41 -5.36 -8.01
CA ASN A 62 -5.41 -5.50 -9.06
C ASN A 62 -4.76 -5.97 -10.36
N ALA A 63 -3.66 -5.32 -10.76
CA ALA A 63 -2.89 -5.71 -11.94
C ALA A 63 -2.31 -7.13 -11.82
N ILE A 64 -1.71 -7.47 -10.68
CA ILE A 64 -1.11 -8.79 -10.42
C ILE A 64 -2.18 -9.89 -10.49
N MET A 65 -3.34 -9.66 -9.87
CA MET A 65 -4.45 -10.63 -9.86
C MET A 65 -5.30 -10.60 -11.13
N LYS A 66 -5.01 -9.70 -12.07
CA LYS A 66 -5.80 -9.46 -13.29
C LYS A 66 -7.27 -9.14 -12.97
N THR A 67 -7.49 -8.41 -11.88
CA THR A 67 -8.82 -7.92 -11.51
C THR A 67 -8.92 -6.46 -11.87
N SER A 68 -10.06 -6.03 -12.42
CA SER A 68 -10.36 -4.62 -12.60
C SER A 68 -11.24 -4.15 -11.46
N LYS A 69 -10.81 -3.07 -10.79
CA LYS A 69 -11.78 -2.16 -10.18
C LYS A 69 -12.14 -1.15 -11.25
N THR A 70 -13.35 -1.20 -11.78
CA THR A 70 -13.94 -0.02 -12.42
C THR A 70 -14.30 0.95 -11.31
N SER A 71 -13.32 1.56 -10.64
CA SER A 71 -13.61 2.72 -9.83
C SER A 71 -13.86 3.87 -10.79
N ALA A 72 -15.08 4.39 -10.79
CA ALA A 72 -15.32 5.77 -11.16
C ALA A 72 -14.45 6.65 -10.24
N HIS A 73 -13.17 6.81 -10.59
CA HIS A 73 -12.40 7.94 -10.11
C HIS A 73 -12.97 9.13 -10.87
N ALA A 74 -13.88 9.87 -10.22
CA ALA A 74 -14.03 11.27 -10.56
C ALA A 74 -12.61 11.88 -10.56
N PRO A 75 -12.24 12.65 -11.59
CA PRO A 75 -10.91 13.22 -11.68
C PRO A 75 -10.67 14.02 -10.40
N VAL A 76 -9.54 13.76 -9.75
CA VAL A 76 -9.02 14.67 -8.74
C VAL A 76 -8.63 15.93 -9.51
N GLU A 77 -9.52 16.93 -9.49
CA GLU A 77 -9.18 18.29 -9.91
C GLU A 77 -8.12 18.81 -8.93
N PHE A 78 -6.90 18.97 -9.41
CA PHE A 78 -5.92 19.79 -8.74
C PHE A 78 -6.33 21.25 -8.94
N GLN A 79 -6.78 21.90 -7.86
CA GLN A 79 -6.83 23.36 -7.78
C GLN A 79 -5.45 23.93 -7.51
#